data_AF-A0A6J5JFX8-F1
#
_entry.id   AF-A0A6J5JFX8-F1
#
_cell.length_a   1.000
_cell.length_b   1.000
_cell.length_c   1.000
_cell.angle_alpha   90.00
_cell.angle_beta   90.00
_cell.angle_gamma   90.00
#
_symmetry.space_group_name_H-M   'P 1'
#
loop_
_entity.id
_entity.type
_entity.pdbx_description
1 polymer ?
#
loop_
_entity_poly.entity_id
_entity_poly.type
_entity_poly.pdbx_seq_one_letter_code
_entity_poly.pdbx_strand_id
1 'polypeptide(L)'
;MSTPRQLDLFDHVAAAFAQPESGRLSMQELYRIAAGRAGIPIQEMNARVPVGEKQTQHSVLQRQARWHCQSLKAQGLLERVADERGVWQLTEAGKHKLRKIRPEISMIAFSTTLGVAIWGDAHRLFSTWDEPIFLCLTSPPYPLRRHRAYGGPTETEYTDFITRHIEPIVKNLVPGGNVVLSVSPDIFEEGSPSQSLYLERLTLALCDRVGLRLMNRIVWTSNKAPGPVEWAAKRRVQLHSGYEYLLWFCNEPLKCLADNRRELEPHTERHLKFVSSGGVKQARVNSDGAHRQVVGAYSNPTAGKIMRNVVNVPNTCASQREYKRRARELGLEAHGAPMPLKLAQKLIRFMTAAEQLVVDPFGGSMTTGLAAEKEGRRWASTELVYDYVRGAAERFTGNSDSDVEINLPVVV
;
A
#
# COMPACT_ATOMS: atom_id res chain seq x y z
N MET A 1 21.19 -43.80 2.05
CA MET A 1 22.20 -42.89 1.45
C MET A 1 21.49 -41.64 0.99
N SER A 2 21.61 -40.53 1.73
CA SER A 2 21.01 -39.26 1.31
C SER A 2 21.85 -38.65 0.20
N THR A 3 21.25 -38.41 -0.96
CA THR A 3 21.83 -37.57 -2.00
C THR A 3 22.20 -36.21 -1.39
N PRO A 4 23.45 -35.71 -1.55
CA PRO A 4 23.78 -34.39 -1.06
C PRO A 4 22.93 -33.38 -1.83
N ARG A 5 22.02 -32.69 -1.12
CA ARG A 5 21.35 -31.51 -1.66
C ARG A 5 22.45 -30.55 -2.12
N GLN A 6 22.54 -30.33 -3.42
CA GLN A 6 23.40 -29.29 -3.97
C GLN A 6 22.87 -27.96 -3.41
N LEU A 7 23.56 -27.40 -2.42
CA LEU A 7 23.18 -26.12 -1.80
C LEU A 7 23.24 -25.02 -2.86
N ASP A 8 22.09 -24.44 -3.18
CA ASP A 8 22.02 -23.25 -4.03
C ASP A 8 22.25 -22.01 -3.15
N LEU A 9 23.42 -21.39 -3.31
CA LEU A 9 23.82 -20.20 -2.58
C LEU A 9 23.20 -18.91 -3.14
N PHE A 10 22.53 -18.93 -4.30
CA PHE A 10 22.02 -17.72 -4.96
C PHE A 10 21.14 -16.90 -4.03
N ASP A 11 20.19 -17.59 -3.42
CA ASP A 11 19.19 -17.06 -2.50
C ASP A 11 19.78 -16.46 -1.22
N HIS A 12 20.84 -17.08 -0.71
CA HIS A 12 21.54 -16.63 0.50
C HIS A 12 22.43 -15.42 0.21
N VAL A 13 23.05 -15.37 -0.98
CA VAL A 13 23.85 -14.22 -1.45
C VAL A 13 22.97 -13.01 -1.70
N ALA A 14 21.84 -13.19 -2.39
CA ALA A 14 20.89 -12.11 -2.68
C ALA A 14 20.33 -11.48 -1.40
N ALA A 15 19.94 -12.33 -0.43
CA ALA A 15 19.43 -11.87 0.85
C ALA A 15 20.51 -11.27 1.77
N ALA A 16 21.78 -11.66 1.62
CA ALA A 16 22.87 -11.04 2.38
C ALA A 16 23.00 -9.55 2.07
N PHE A 17 22.86 -9.14 0.80
CA PHE A 17 22.89 -7.72 0.43
C PHE A 17 21.70 -6.91 0.94
N ALA A 18 20.58 -7.56 1.25
CA ALA A 18 19.43 -6.92 1.87
C ALA A 18 19.60 -6.69 3.38
N GLN A 19 20.64 -7.27 4.00
CA GLN A 19 20.87 -7.24 5.44
C GLN A 19 21.58 -6.00 6.00
N PRO A 20 22.57 -5.37 5.35
CA PRO A 20 23.08 -4.08 5.81
C PRO A 20 22.19 -2.93 5.32
N GLU A 21 22.01 -1.90 6.14
CA GLU A 21 21.23 -0.70 5.78
C GLU A 21 21.74 -0.03 4.49
N SER A 22 23.06 0.00 4.32
CA SER A 22 23.74 0.54 3.14
C SER A 22 23.52 -0.29 1.87
N GLY A 23 23.02 -1.53 1.99
CA GLY A 23 22.97 -2.49 0.90
C GLY A 23 24.34 -2.90 0.37
N ARG A 24 25.40 -2.63 1.16
CA ARG A 24 26.80 -2.70 0.74
C ARG A 24 27.55 -3.72 1.58
N LEU A 25 28.32 -4.59 0.92
CA LEU A 25 29.12 -5.63 1.56
C LEU A 25 30.47 -5.79 0.87
N SER A 26 31.52 -5.99 1.68
CA SER A 26 32.75 -6.62 1.21
C SER A 26 32.51 -8.12 0.96
N MET A 27 33.37 -8.75 0.15
CA MET A 27 33.28 -10.20 -0.06
C MET A 27 33.42 -11.02 1.24
N GLN A 28 34.22 -10.57 2.20
CA GLN A 28 34.40 -11.29 3.47
C GLN A 28 33.12 -11.25 4.32
N GLU A 29 32.46 -10.10 4.40
CA GLU A 29 31.17 -9.96 5.08
C GLU A 29 30.08 -10.76 4.37
N LEU A 30 30.04 -10.69 3.04
CA LEU A 30 29.13 -11.50 2.24
C LEU A 30 29.28 -12.99 2.53
N TYR A 31 30.51 -13.52 2.57
CA TYR A 31 30.74 -14.94 2.87
C TYR A 31 30.26 -15.31 4.28
N ARG A 32 30.54 -14.46 5.27
CA ARG A 32 30.12 -14.68 6.66
C ARG A 32 28.59 -14.72 6.77
N ILE A 33 27.93 -13.73 6.19
CA ILE A 33 26.47 -13.60 6.23
C ILE A 33 25.82 -14.74 5.44
N ALA A 34 26.26 -14.98 4.21
CA ALA A 34 25.70 -16.04 3.37
C ALA A 34 25.89 -17.43 4.00
N ALA A 35 27.04 -17.69 4.65
CA ALA A 35 27.29 -18.93 5.39
C ALA A 35 26.31 -19.10 6.56
N GLY A 36 26.16 -18.05 7.39
CA GLY A 36 25.19 -18.06 8.49
C GLY A 36 23.75 -18.31 8.02
N ARG A 37 23.36 -17.68 6.90
CA ARG A 37 22.02 -17.87 6.30
C ARG A 37 21.80 -19.25 5.68
N ALA A 38 22.85 -19.88 5.17
CA ALA A 38 22.80 -21.22 4.59
C ALA A 38 22.96 -22.33 5.65
N GLY A 39 23.16 -21.96 6.93
CA GLY A 39 23.37 -22.92 8.02
C GLY A 39 24.69 -23.69 7.90
N ILE A 40 25.67 -23.17 7.15
CA ILE A 40 26.97 -23.81 6.96
C ILE A 40 28.04 -23.15 7.83
N PRO A 41 28.93 -23.93 8.48
CA PRO A 41 30.06 -23.39 9.23
C PRO A 41 30.94 -22.52 8.33
N ILE A 42 31.46 -21.41 8.88
CA ILE A 42 32.34 -20.51 8.11
C ILE A 42 33.63 -21.20 7.66
N GLN A 43 34.08 -22.22 8.39
CA GLN A 43 35.21 -23.07 8.01
C GLN A 43 34.93 -23.82 6.71
N GLU A 44 33.69 -24.28 6.52
CA GLU A 44 33.26 -24.99 5.31
C GLU A 44 33.16 -24.02 4.12
N MET A 45 32.59 -22.83 4.33
CA MET A 45 32.61 -21.75 3.33
C MET A 45 34.05 -21.40 2.90
N ASN A 46 35.01 -21.45 3.83
CA ASN A 46 36.42 -21.14 3.58
C ASN A 46 37.24 -22.35 3.09
N ALA A 47 36.69 -23.57 3.15
CA ALA A 47 37.40 -24.79 2.82
C ALA A 47 37.87 -24.74 1.36
N ARG A 48 39.13 -25.12 1.15
CA ARG A 48 39.74 -25.14 -0.19
C ARG A 48 39.92 -26.57 -0.62
N VAL A 49 39.54 -26.84 -1.86
CA VAL A 49 39.76 -28.10 -2.54
C VAL A 49 40.54 -27.83 -3.83
N PRO A 50 41.34 -28.79 -4.31
CA PRO A 50 42.02 -28.62 -5.58
C PRO A 50 40.99 -28.64 -6.73
N VAL A 51 41.08 -27.66 -7.63
CA VAL A 51 40.15 -27.53 -8.77
C VAL A 51 40.94 -27.38 -10.08
N GLY A 52 40.51 -28.10 -11.11
CA GLY A 52 41.08 -28.08 -12.47
C GLY A 52 42.34 -28.94 -12.64
N GLU A 53 42.87 -29.01 -13.86
CA GLU A 53 44.04 -29.85 -14.20
C GLU A 53 45.30 -29.46 -13.43
N LYS A 54 45.47 -28.17 -13.11
CA LYS A 54 46.59 -27.65 -12.32
C LYS A 54 46.43 -27.80 -10.80
N GLN A 55 45.37 -28.49 -10.35
CA GLN A 55 45.07 -28.79 -8.93
C GLN A 55 45.20 -27.58 -7.98
N THR A 56 44.80 -26.39 -8.46
CA THR A 56 44.94 -25.16 -7.68
C THR A 56 43.88 -25.10 -6.57
N GLN A 57 44.31 -24.76 -5.35
CA GLN A 57 43.45 -24.76 -4.17
C GLN A 57 42.46 -23.58 -4.19
N HIS A 58 41.17 -23.88 -4.29
CA HIS A 58 40.10 -22.89 -4.32
C HIS A 58 38.94 -23.28 -3.39
N SER A 59 38.32 -22.29 -2.76
CA SER A 59 37.00 -22.49 -2.16
C SER A 59 35.92 -22.45 -3.25
N VAL A 60 35.21 -23.58 -3.39
CA VAL A 60 34.14 -23.75 -4.37
C VAL A 60 32.93 -22.88 -3.99
N LEU A 61 32.57 -22.84 -2.70
CA LEU A 61 31.44 -22.05 -2.19
C LEU A 61 31.69 -20.54 -2.33
N GLN A 62 32.90 -20.05 -2.07
CA GLN A 62 33.25 -18.65 -2.32
C GLN A 62 33.26 -18.29 -3.81
N ARG A 63 33.61 -19.23 -4.69
CA ARG A 63 33.50 -19.05 -6.15
C ARG A 63 32.04 -18.96 -6.58
N GLN A 64 31.19 -19.84 -6.06
CA GLN A 64 29.75 -19.84 -6.31
C GLN A 64 29.11 -18.53 -5.84
N ALA A 65 29.44 -18.05 -4.64
CA ALA A 65 28.95 -16.75 -4.15
C ALA A 65 29.39 -15.58 -5.04
N ARG A 66 30.64 -15.54 -5.51
CA ARG A 66 31.11 -14.53 -6.48
C ARG A 66 30.38 -14.61 -7.82
N TRP A 67 30.06 -15.81 -8.28
CA TRP A 67 29.30 -16.03 -9.51
C TRP A 67 27.89 -15.43 -9.38
N HIS A 68 27.21 -15.70 -8.26
CA HIS A 68 25.89 -15.13 -7.99
C HIS A 68 25.91 -13.59 -7.92
N CYS A 69 26.97 -12.97 -7.36
CA CYS A 69 27.13 -11.51 -7.46
C CYS A 69 27.22 -11.02 -8.92
N GLN A 70 27.89 -11.74 -9.82
CA GLN A 70 27.90 -11.39 -11.25
C GLN A 70 26.51 -11.57 -11.87
N SER A 71 25.77 -12.63 -11.52
CA SER A 71 24.40 -12.85 -11.99
C SER A 71 23.47 -11.71 -11.55
N LEU A 72 23.54 -11.30 -10.28
CA LEU A 72 22.76 -10.17 -9.75
C LEU A 72 23.17 -8.83 -10.38
N LYS A 73 24.46 -8.64 -10.70
CA LYS A 73 24.94 -7.50 -11.48
C LYS A 73 24.38 -7.48 -12.90
N ALA A 74 24.38 -8.62 -13.60
CA ALA A 74 23.84 -8.74 -14.95
C ALA A 74 22.33 -8.44 -14.99
N GLN A 75 21.61 -8.70 -13.89
CA GLN A 75 20.21 -8.33 -13.69
C GLN A 75 20.00 -6.87 -13.25
N GLY A 76 21.08 -6.09 -13.10
CA GLY A 76 21.02 -4.68 -12.68
C GLY A 76 20.69 -4.47 -11.20
N LEU A 77 20.81 -5.50 -10.34
CA LEU A 77 20.47 -5.44 -8.91
C LEU A 77 21.67 -5.13 -8.02
N LEU A 78 22.89 -5.42 -8.50
CA LEU A 78 24.13 -5.10 -7.82
C LEU A 78 25.07 -4.32 -8.73
N GLU A 79 25.93 -3.53 -8.12
CA GLU A 79 27.06 -2.89 -8.77
C GLU A 79 28.32 -3.00 -7.91
N ARG A 80 29.48 -2.84 -8.55
CA ARG A 80 30.76 -2.76 -7.83
C ARG A 80 30.97 -1.32 -7.41
N VAL A 81 31.48 -1.13 -6.20
CA VAL A 81 31.92 0.19 -5.75
C VAL A 81 33.22 0.54 -6.50
N ALA A 82 33.23 1.66 -7.21
CA ALA A 82 34.32 2.03 -8.13
C ALA A 82 35.70 2.08 -7.44
N ASP A 83 35.73 2.55 -6.20
CA ASP A 83 36.98 2.82 -5.46
C ASP A 83 37.32 1.77 -4.41
N GLU A 84 36.55 0.69 -4.30
CA GLU A 84 36.75 -0.34 -3.28
C GLU A 84 36.76 -1.76 -3.85
N ARG A 85 37.95 -2.36 -3.85
CA ARG A 85 38.17 -3.68 -4.44
C ARG A 85 37.45 -4.76 -3.62
N GLY A 86 36.55 -5.48 -4.29
CA GLY A 86 35.81 -6.59 -3.68
C GLY A 86 34.63 -6.14 -2.83
N VAL A 87 34.20 -4.89 -2.99
CA VAL A 87 32.99 -4.35 -2.36
C VAL A 87 31.90 -4.20 -3.41
N TRP A 88 30.71 -4.61 -3.02
CA TRP A 88 29.50 -4.63 -3.84
C TRP A 88 28.39 -3.90 -3.11
N GLN A 89 27.50 -3.25 -3.86
CA GLN A 89 26.34 -2.58 -3.31
C GLN A 89 25.09 -2.85 -4.15
N LEU A 90 23.93 -2.80 -3.48
CA LEU A 90 22.63 -2.77 -4.15
C LEU A 90 22.51 -1.52 -5.00
N THR A 91 22.10 -1.70 -6.24
CA THR A 91 21.55 -0.60 -7.04
C THR A 91 20.19 -0.19 -6.44
N GLU A 92 19.65 0.95 -6.84
CA GLU A 92 18.28 1.33 -6.42
C GLU A 92 17.24 0.24 -6.79
N ALA A 93 17.36 -0.36 -7.99
CA ALA A 93 16.53 -1.49 -8.39
C ALA A 93 16.75 -2.73 -7.49
N GLY A 94 17.99 -2.98 -7.06
CA GLY A 94 18.35 -4.02 -6.10
C GLY A 94 17.72 -3.81 -4.74
N LYS A 95 17.77 -2.60 -4.19
CA LYS A 95 17.14 -2.23 -2.92
C LYS A 95 15.64 -2.52 -2.95
N HIS A 96 14.95 -2.12 -4.02
CA HIS A 96 13.52 -2.39 -4.16
C HIS A 96 13.18 -3.88 -4.31
N LYS A 97 14.00 -4.66 -5.03
CA LYS A 97 13.68 -6.06 -5.37
C LYS A 97 14.11 -7.05 -4.30
N LEU A 98 15.25 -6.82 -3.64
CA LEU A 98 15.86 -7.74 -2.67
C LEU A 98 15.38 -7.49 -1.23
N ARG A 99 14.75 -6.33 -0.95
CA ARG A 99 14.05 -6.06 0.32
C ARG A 99 12.57 -6.43 0.30
N LYS A 100 12.08 -7.04 -0.78
CA LYS A 100 10.74 -7.65 -0.80
C LYS A 100 10.78 -9.01 -0.14
N ILE A 101 9.77 -9.31 0.67
CA ILE A 101 9.62 -10.64 1.25
C ILE A 101 9.40 -11.67 0.15
N ARG A 102 9.90 -12.89 0.37
CA ARG A 102 9.58 -14.01 -0.50
C ARG A 102 8.10 -14.39 -0.33
N PRO A 103 7.37 -14.75 -1.40
CA PRO A 103 5.95 -15.07 -1.32
C PRO A 103 5.61 -16.17 -0.28
N GLU A 104 6.53 -17.08 0.01
CA GLU A 104 6.34 -18.22 0.90
C GLU A 104 6.55 -17.89 2.39
N ILE A 105 6.93 -16.66 2.73
CA ILE A 105 7.20 -16.22 4.11
C ILE A 105 6.24 -15.08 4.46
N SER A 106 5.72 -15.11 5.67
CA SER A 106 4.91 -14.02 6.23
C SER A 106 5.28 -13.87 7.70
N MET A 107 5.45 -12.64 8.16
CA MET A 107 5.91 -12.35 9.52
C MET A 107 5.14 -11.15 10.05
N ILE A 108 4.75 -11.20 11.31
CA ILE A 108 4.26 -10.01 12.01
C ILE A 108 5.44 -9.04 12.06
N ALA A 109 5.29 -7.89 11.41
CA ALA A 109 6.31 -6.86 11.40
C ALA A 109 6.26 -6.04 12.68
N PHE A 110 5.06 -5.60 13.06
CA PHE A 110 4.80 -5.02 14.36
C PHE A 110 3.33 -5.19 14.73
N SER A 111 3.04 -5.05 16.01
CA SER A 111 1.68 -5.12 16.56
C SER A 111 1.45 -4.04 17.60
N THR A 112 0.19 -3.69 17.78
CA THR A 112 -0.34 -2.89 18.89
C THR A 112 -1.43 -3.71 19.57
N THR A 113 -2.05 -3.15 20.61
CA THR A 113 -3.24 -3.76 21.22
C THR A 113 -4.40 -3.92 20.22
N LEU A 114 -4.54 -3.03 19.23
CA LEU A 114 -5.67 -3.02 18.30
C LEU A 114 -5.38 -3.70 16.97
N GLY A 115 -4.12 -3.94 16.59
CA GLY A 115 -3.87 -4.50 15.28
C GLY A 115 -2.45 -4.92 14.97
N VAL A 116 -2.29 -5.46 13.76
CA VAL A 116 -1.06 -6.07 13.29
C VAL A 116 -0.68 -5.60 11.89
N ALA A 117 0.59 -5.25 11.72
CA ALA A 117 1.22 -5.06 10.44
C ALA A 117 2.00 -6.32 10.09
N ILE A 118 1.78 -6.85 8.89
CA ILE A 118 2.37 -8.11 8.44
C ILE A 118 3.26 -7.81 7.23
N TRP A 119 4.53 -8.19 7.34
CA TRP A 119 5.42 -8.24 6.20
C TRP A 119 5.16 -9.56 5.47
N GLY A 120 4.49 -9.53 4.32
CA GLY A 120 3.94 -10.73 3.70
C GLY A 120 3.05 -10.47 2.50
N ASP A 121 2.76 -11.55 1.76
CA ASP A 121 1.80 -11.53 0.66
C ASP A 121 0.36 -11.50 1.17
N ALA A 122 -0.41 -10.53 0.68
CA ALA A 122 -1.77 -10.31 1.13
C ALA A 122 -2.72 -11.44 0.72
N HIS A 123 -2.57 -11.97 -0.50
CA HIS A 123 -3.43 -13.04 -0.97
C HIS A 123 -3.26 -14.29 -0.10
N ARG A 124 -2.02 -14.64 0.27
CA ARG A 124 -1.76 -15.75 1.18
C ARG A 124 -2.41 -15.54 2.55
N LEU A 125 -2.18 -14.38 3.18
CA LEU A 125 -2.74 -14.09 4.50
C LEU A 125 -4.26 -14.18 4.49
N PHE A 126 -4.92 -13.46 3.56
CA PHE A 126 -6.38 -13.38 3.55
C PHE A 126 -7.05 -14.66 3.04
N SER A 127 -6.32 -15.55 2.36
CA SER A 127 -6.83 -16.88 1.97
C SER A 127 -7.01 -17.84 3.14
N THR A 128 -6.28 -17.63 4.24
CA THR A 128 -6.40 -18.42 5.48
C THR A 128 -7.02 -17.63 6.62
N TRP A 129 -7.53 -16.43 6.36
CA TRP A 129 -8.13 -15.56 7.35
C TRP A 129 -9.52 -16.06 7.72
N ASP A 130 -9.85 -16.03 9.01
CA ASP A 130 -11.10 -16.56 9.58
C ASP A 130 -11.85 -15.55 10.47
N GLU A 131 -11.29 -14.35 10.67
CA GLU A 131 -11.96 -13.30 11.43
C GLU A 131 -12.89 -12.42 10.58
N PRO A 132 -14.06 -11.99 11.12
CA PRO A 132 -15.00 -11.13 10.39
C PRO A 132 -14.42 -9.75 10.04
N ILE A 133 -14.46 -9.40 8.76
CA ILE A 133 -13.96 -8.13 8.23
C ILE A 133 -15.12 -7.17 7.99
N PHE A 134 -15.00 -5.92 8.44
CA PHE A 134 -16.04 -4.90 8.29
C PHE A 134 -15.75 -3.91 7.16
N LEU A 135 -14.46 -3.60 6.96
CA LEU A 135 -14.01 -2.69 5.91
C LEU A 135 -12.66 -3.15 5.36
N CYS A 136 -12.58 -3.31 4.04
CA CYS A 136 -11.32 -3.27 3.32
C CYS A 136 -11.10 -1.87 2.74
N LEU A 137 -10.12 -1.13 3.23
CA LEU A 137 -9.78 0.21 2.71
C LEU A 137 -8.33 0.19 2.22
N THR A 138 -8.14 0.39 0.92
CA THR A 138 -6.79 0.31 0.36
C THR A 138 -6.58 1.22 -0.86
N SER A 139 -5.32 1.50 -1.14
CA SER A 139 -4.85 2.17 -2.35
C SER A 139 -3.90 1.22 -3.09
N PRO A 140 -4.41 0.34 -3.96
CA PRO A 140 -3.58 -0.64 -4.64
C PRO A 140 -2.49 0.00 -5.52
N PRO A 141 -1.43 -0.74 -5.86
CA PRO A 141 -0.42 -0.27 -6.81
C PRO A 141 -1.05 -0.05 -8.19
N TYR A 142 -1.16 1.21 -8.62
CA TYR A 142 -1.77 1.57 -9.91
C TYR A 142 -1.01 0.97 -11.11
N PRO A 143 -1.69 0.66 -12.23
CA PRO A 143 -1.08 0.11 -13.43
C PRO A 143 -0.36 1.21 -14.23
N LEU A 144 0.62 1.84 -13.60
CA LEU A 144 1.45 2.88 -14.20
C LEU A 144 2.49 2.24 -15.12
N ARG A 145 2.65 2.77 -16.33
CA ARG A 145 3.70 2.29 -17.27
C ARG A 145 5.10 2.38 -16.69
N ARG A 146 5.37 3.48 -15.98
CA ARG A 146 6.56 3.58 -15.14
C ARG A 146 6.14 3.22 -13.74
N HIS A 147 6.39 1.97 -13.37
CA HIS A 147 6.15 1.52 -12.01
C HIS A 147 6.89 2.44 -11.03
N ARG A 148 6.23 2.69 -9.89
CA ARG A 148 6.91 3.28 -8.75
C ARG A 148 7.91 2.28 -8.16
N ALA A 149 8.73 2.74 -7.22
CA ALA A 149 9.65 1.92 -6.43
C ALA A 149 9.06 0.56 -5.97
N TYR A 150 7.78 0.55 -5.59
CA TYR A 150 7.08 -0.66 -5.13
C TYR A 150 6.69 -1.66 -6.23
N GLY A 151 6.88 -1.35 -7.52
CA GLY A 151 6.41 -2.18 -8.63
C GLY A 151 4.89 -2.07 -8.86
N GLY A 152 4.31 -3.02 -9.58
CA GLY A 152 2.86 -3.13 -9.76
C GLY A 152 2.50 -3.99 -10.97
N PRO A 153 1.24 -4.40 -11.10
CA PRO A 153 0.75 -5.08 -12.30
C PRO A 153 0.74 -4.13 -13.52
N THR A 154 0.78 -4.70 -14.72
CA THR A 154 0.47 -3.96 -15.94
C THR A 154 -1.03 -3.64 -16.04
N GLU A 155 -1.42 -2.78 -16.97
CA GLU A 155 -2.84 -2.45 -17.21
C GLU A 155 -3.69 -3.69 -17.52
N THR A 156 -3.16 -4.60 -18.33
CA THR A 156 -3.84 -5.84 -18.73
C THR A 156 -3.99 -6.83 -17.58
N GLU A 157 -3.04 -6.85 -16.65
CA GLU A 157 -3.05 -7.76 -15.50
C GLU A 157 -3.84 -7.18 -14.31
N TYR A 158 -4.10 -5.87 -14.30
CA TYR A 158 -4.59 -5.15 -13.13
C TYR A 158 -5.88 -5.72 -12.56
N THR A 159 -6.84 -6.07 -13.43
CA THR A 159 -8.14 -6.59 -13.00
C THR A 159 -7.99 -7.95 -12.30
N ASP A 160 -7.20 -8.86 -12.85
CA ASP A 160 -6.94 -10.17 -12.24
C ASP A 160 -6.11 -10.05 -10.96
N PHE A 161 -5.13 -9.15 -10.96
CA PHE A 161 -4.36 -8.83 -9.77
C PHE A 161 -5.27 -8.36 -8.63
N ILE A 162 -6.14 -7.36 -8.84
CA ILE A 162 -7.01 -6.85 -7.77
C ILE A 162 -8.02 -7.90 -7.33
N THR A 163 -8.71 -8.57 -8.27
CA THR A 163 -9.73 -9.58 -7.91
C THR A 163 -9.12 -10.73 -7.11
N ARG A 164 -7.92 -11.21 -7.46
CA ARG A 164 -7.17 -12.23 -6.71
C ARG A 164 -6.95 -11.86 -5.23
N HIS A 165 -6.65 -10.59 -4.95
CA HIS A 165 -6.36 -10.15 -3.58
C HIS A 165 -7.63 -9.77 -2.79
N ILE A 166 -8.66 -9.28 -3.47
CA ILE A 166 -9.91 -8.86 -2.83
C ILE A 166 -10.85 -10.03 -2.57
N GLU A 167 -10.85 -11.07 -3.41
CA GLU A 167 -11.77 -12.21 -3.25
C GLU A 167 -11.67 -12.91 -1.87
N PRO A 168 -10.47 -13.24 -1.34
CA PRO A 168 -10.37 -13.84 0.00
C PRO A 168 -10.84 -12.92 1.13
N ILE A 169 -10.67 -11.61 0.97
CA ILE A 169 -11.17 -10.60 1.91
C ILE A 169 -12.70 -10.56 1.86
N VAL A 170 -13.30 -10.58 0.67
CA VAL A 170 -14.76 -10.56 0.50
C VAL A 170 -15.42 -11.81 1.08
N LYS A 171 -14.76 -12.98 1.01
CA LYS A 171 -15.24 -14.22 1.66
C LYS A 171 -15.38 -14.08 3.18
N ASN A 172 -14.60 -13.19 3.79
CA ASN A 172 -14.63 -12.91 5.22
C ASN A 172 -15.35 -11.59 5.58
N LEU A 173 -15.95 -10.89 4.61
CA LEU A 173 -16.75 -9.70 4.90
C LEU A 173 -18.04 -10.09 5.64
N VAL A 174 -18.34 -9.38 6.72
CA VAL A 174 -19.67 -9.45 7.35
C VAL A 174 -20.75 -9.01 6.37
N PRO A 175 -22.00 -9.45 6.53
CA PRO A 175 -23.14 -8.90 5.78
C PRO A 175 -23.19 -7.37 5.92
N GLY A 176 -23.12 -6.65 4.80
CA GLY A 176 -23.10 -5.18 4.78
C GLY A 176 -21.71 -4.56 4.88
N GLY A 177 -20.65 -5.38 4.94
CA GLY A 177 -19.25 -4.97 4.91
C GLY A 177 -18.88 -4.28 3.60
N ASN A 178 -17.84 -3.45 3.65
CA ASN A 178 -17.48 -2.55 2.57
C ASN A 178 -16.07 -2.79 2.03
N VAL A 179 -15.88 -2.55 0.73
CA VAL A 179 -14.57 -2.49 0.09
C VAL A 179 -14.43 -1.12 -0.57
N VAL A 180 -13.33 -0.42 -0.29
CA VAL A 180 -13.02 0.87 -0.88
C VAL A 180 -11.63 0.82 -1.50
N LEU A 181 -11.56 1.08 -2.80
CA LEU A 181 -10.32 1.15 -3.55
C LEU A 181 -10.06 2.59 -4.00
N SER A 182 -8.98 3.20 -3.51
CA SER A 182 -8.45 4.44 -4.08
C SER A 182 -7.75 4.12 -5.41
N VAL A 183 -8.18 4.73 -6.51
CA VAL A 183 -7.68 4.47 -7.86
C VAL A 183 -7.66 5.75 -8.70
N SER A 184 -6.66 5.89 -9.56
CA SER A 184 -6.44 7.12 -10.33
C SER A 184 -7.03 7.04 -11.76
N PRO A 185 -7.95 7.93 -12.15
CA PRO A 185 -8.40 8.01 -13.55
C PRO A 185 -7.33 8.53 -14.52
N ASP A 186 -6.19 8.99 -14.00
CA ASP A 186 -5.04 9.51 -14.77
C ASP A 186 -4.17 8.37 -15.35
N ILE A 187 -4.79 7.46 -16.10
CA ILE A 187 -4.13 6.36 -16.82
C ILE A 187 -4.61 6.36 -18.27
N PHE A 188 -3.66 6.36 -19.20
CA PHE A 188 -3.89 6.55 -20.63
C PHE A 188 -3.37 5.37 -21.43
N GLU A 189 -3.92 5.17 -22.63
CA GLU A 189 -3.46 4.19 -23.62
C GLU A 189 -2.11 4.58 -24.25
N GLU A 190 -1.33 3.59 -24.69
CA GLU A 190 0.03 3.84 -25.20
C GLU A 190 0.08 4.80 -26.38
N GLY A 191 0.94 5.81 -26.27
CA GLY A 191 1.09 6.87 -27.28
C GLY A 191 -0.17 7.70 -27.55
N SER A 192 -1.23 7.57 -26.74
CA SER A 192 -2.56 8.09 -27.04
C SER A 192 -3.08 9.04 -25.94
N PRO A 193 -3.82 10.11 -26.31
CA PRO A 193 -4.59 10.90 -25.35
C PRO A 193 -5.88 10.20 -24.90
N SER A 194 -6.16 8.97 -25.35
CA SER A 194 -7.28 8.16 -24.87
C SER A 194 -7.02 7.64 -23.45
N GLN A 195 -8.00 7.73 -22.56
CA GLN A 195 -7.92 7.15 -21.22
C GLN A 195 -8.12 5.64 -21.29
N SER A 196 -7.40 4.91 -20.44
CA SER A 196 -7.58 3.48 -20.27
C SER A 196 -8.96 3.17 -19.66
N LEU A 197 -9.60 2.10 -20.15
CA LEU A 197 -10.85 1.57 -19.60
C LEU A 197 -10.64 0.62 -18.40
N TYR A 198 -9.46 0.63 -17.76
CA TYR A 198 -9.15 -0.30 -16.68
C TYR A 198 -10.09 -0.13 -15.47
N LEU A 199 -10.60 1.08 -15.21
CA LEU A 199 -11.54 1.34 -14.11
C LEU A 199 -12.90 0.68 -14.36
N GLU A 200 -13.40 0.76 -15.59
CA GLU A 200 -14.65 0.13 -16.02
C GLU A 200 -14.52 -1.38 -15.94
N ARG A 201 -13.44 -1.94 -16.47
CA ARG A 201 -13.14 -3.38 -16.42
C ARG A 201 -13.00 -3.87 -14.98
N LEU A 202 -12.27 -3.14 -14.13
CA LEU A 202 -12.14 -3.47 -12.72
C LEU A 202 -13.51 -3.44 -12.01
N THR A 203 -14.30 -2.38 -12.24
CA THR A 203 -15.61 -2.23 -11.60
C THR A 203 -16.55 -3.37 -11.95
N LEU A 204 -16.62 -3.74 -13.24
CA LEU A 204 -17.42 -4.87 -13.70
C LEU A 204 -16.91 -6.18 -13.10
N ALA A 205 -15.59 -6.42 -13.10
CA ALA A 205 -15.03 -7.64 -12.54
C ALA A 205 -15.29 -7.80 -11.03
N LEU A 206 -15.21 -6.72 -10.24
CA LEU A 206 -15.55 -6.76 -8.81
C LEU A 206 -17.03 -7.09 -8.60
N CYS A 207 -17.92 -6.61 -9.47
CA CYS A 207 -19.34 -6.95 -9.39
C CYS A 207 -19.62 -8.40 -9.83
N ASP A 208 -19.11 -8.78 -11.00
CA ASP A 208 -19.51 -10.00 -11.69
C ASP A 208 -18.76 -11.24 -11.19
N ARG A 209 -17.48 -11.10 -10.83
CA ARG A 209 -16.62 -12.22 -10.39
C ARG A 209 -16.54 -12.34 -8.87
N VAL A 210 -16.58 -11.22 -8.16
CA VAL A 210 -16.40 -11.19 -6.69
C VAL A 210 -17.72 -11.00 -5.94
N GLY A 211 -18.82 -10.63 -6.64
CA GLY A 211 -20.16 -10.51 -6.05
C GLY A 211 -20.40 -9.22 -5.28
N LEU A 212 -19.52 -8.22 -5.41
CA LEU A 212 -19.69 -6.91 -4.80
C LEU A 212 -20.74 -6.06 -5.54
N ARG A 213 -21.26 -5.03 -4.89
CA ARG A 213 -22.20 -4.06 -5.48
C ARG A 213 -21.64 -2.66 -5.34
N LEU A 214 -21.56 -1.92 -6.44
CA LEU A 214 -21.07 -0.54 -6.43
C LEU A 214 -22.08 0.38 -5.72
N MET A 215 -21.67 0.98 -4.61
CA MET A 215 -22.47 1.91 -3.83
C MET A 215 -22.24 3.37 -4.26
N ASN A 216 -20.99 3.73 -4.55
CA ASN A 216 -20.65 5.07 -5.00
C ASN A 216 -19.28 5.13 -5.70
N ARG A 217 -19.08 6.18 -6.49
CA ARG A 217 -17.76 6.62 -6.96
C ARG A 217 -17.48 7.95 -6.30
N ILE A 218 -16.83 7.91 -5.14
CA ILE A 218 -16.50 9.15 -4.42
C ILE A 218 -15.32 9.79 -5.15
N VAL A 219 -15.47 11.05 -5.53
CA VAL A 219 -14.43 11.86 -6.17
C VAL A 219 -13.61 12.51 -5.08
N TRP A 220 -12.36 12.09 -4.92
CA TRP A 220 -11.42 12.71 -4.02
C TRP A 220 -10.57 13.73 -4.77
N THR A 221 -10.83 15.01 -4.51
CA THR A 221 -10.00 16.12 -4.98
C THR A 221 -8.91 16.44 -3.97
N SER A 222 -7.74 16.80 -4.47
CA SER A 222 -6.56 17.11 -3.66
C SER A 222 -5.69 18.16 -4.34
N ASN A 223 -4.60 18.56 -3.68
CA ASN A 223 -3.55 19.39 -4.27
C ASN A 223 -2.56 18.57 -5.14
N LYS A 224 -3.08 17.60 -5.91
CA LYS A 224 -2.29 16.80 -6.86
C LYS A 224 -1.60 17.69 -7.89
N ALA A 225 -0.39 17.32 -8.28
CA ALA A 225 0.34 18.04 -9.32
C ALA A 225 -0.37 17.91 -10.68
N PRO A 226 -0.33 18.93 -11.55
CA PRO A 226 -1.01 18.91 -12.84
C PRO A 226 -0.44 17.81 -13.75
N GLY A 227 -1.31 16.92 -14.22
CA GLY A 227 -1.04 15.88 -15.21
C GLY A 227 -2.32 15.53 -15.98
N PRO A 228 -2.25 14.86 -17.15
CA PRO A 228 -1.05 14.46 -17.87
C PRO A 228 -0.39 15.63 -18.62
N VAL A 229 0.89 15.89 -18.40
CA VAL A 229 1.60 17.07 -18.98
C VAL A 229 1.63 17.03 -20.51
N GLU A 230 1.91 15.86 -21.11
CA GLU A 230 2.00 15.71 -22.57
C GLU A 230 0.68 16.05 -23.25
N TRP A 231 -0.44 15.51 -22.75
CA TRP A 231 -1.74 15.69 -23.40
C TRP A 231 -2.44 17.00 -23.02
N ALA A 232 -2.37 17.41 -21.74
CA ALA A 232 -3.07 18.59 -21.26
C ALA A 232 -2.28 19.90 -21.45
N ALA A 233 -1.00 19.92 -21.10
CA ALA A 233 -0.22 21.16 -21.12
C ALA A 233 0.50 21.41 -22.46
N LYS A 234 1.11 20.37 -23.05
CA LYS A 234 1.87 20.52 -24.30
C LYS A 234 0.96 20.44 -25.53
N ARG A 235 0.25 19.33 -25.72
CA ARG A 235 -0.61 19.13 -26.89
C ARG A 235 -1.99 19.79 -26.78
N ARG A 236 -2.45 20.11 -25.56
CA ARG A 236 -3.70 20.82 -25.29
C ARG A 236 -4.96 20.13 -25.83
N VAL A 237 -4.95 18.80 -25.81
CA VAL A 237 -6.07 17.95 -26.25
C VAL A 237 -6.74 17.21 -25.09
N GLN A 238 -6.30 17.45 -23.86
CA GLN A 238 -6.83 16.87 -22.63
C GLN A 238 -6.89 17.90 -21.51
N LEU A 239 -7.63 17.56 -20.44
CA LEU A 239 -7.69 18.36 -19.21
C LEU A 239 -6.72 17.82 -18.14
N HIS A 240 -6.37 18.66 -17.17
CA HIS A 240 -5.63 18.19 -16.00
C HIS A 240 -6.52 17.33 -15.10
N SER A 241 -6.03 16.16 -14.71
CA SER A 241 -6.69 15.29 -13.73
C SER A 241 -6.59 15.93 -12.34
N GLY A 242 -7.74 16.32 -11.79
CA GLY A 242 -7.87 16.98 -10.49
C GLY A 242 -8.31 16.06 -9.35
N TYR A 243 -8.52 14.77 -9.63
CA TYR A 243 -9.14 13.87 -8.67
C TYR A 243 -8.68 12.41 -8.82
N GLU A 244 -8.92 11.64 -7.77
CA GLU A 244 -8.88 10.18 -7.75
C GLU A 244 -10.25 9.64 -7.36
N TYR A 245 -10.58 8.43 -7.78
CA TYR A 245 -11.81 7.77 -7.36
C TYR A 245 -11.55 6.94 -6.11
N LEU A 246 -12.45 7.03 -5.14
CA LEU A 246 -12.64 6.00 -4.12
C LEU A 246 -13.84 5.17 -4.58
N LEU A 247 -13.57 4.03 -5.21
CA LEU A 247 -14.61 3.10 -5.63
C LEU A 247 -15.12 2.37 -4.39
N TRP A 248 -16.35 2.67 -3.98
CA TRP A 248 -16.98 2.11 -2.80
C TRP A 248 -17.96 1.02 -3.20
N PHE A 249 -17.70 -0.19 -2.71
CA PHE A 249 -18.52 -1.37 -2.87
C PHE A 249 -19.03 -1.91 -1.54
N CYS A 250 -20.14 -2.65 -1.59
CA CYS A 250 -20.69 -3.41 -0.47
C CYS A 250 -21.10 -4.81 -0.94
N ASN A 251 -20.95 -5.83 -0.09
CA ASN A 251 -21.38 -7.20 -0.41
C ASN A 251 -22.92 -7.36 -0.34
N GLU A 252 -23.58 -6.74 0.64
CA GLU A 252 -25.03 -6.76 0.81
C GLU A 252 -25.60 -5.34 1.01
N PRO A 253 -25.98 -4.61 -0.07
CA PRO A 253 -26.35 -3.20 0.00
C PRO A 253 -27.46 -2.86 1.00
N LEU A 254 -28.46 -3.74 1.15
CA LEU A 254 -29.59 -3.52 2.07
C LEU A 254 -29.19 -3.61 3.55
N LYS A 255 -28.01 -4.17 3.86
CA LYS A 255 -27.44 -4.26 5.21
C LYS A 255 -26.20 -3.38 5.38
N CYS A 256 -25.92 -2.48 4.43
CA CYS A 256 -24.69 -1.71 4.40
C CYS A 256 -24.42 -1.00 5.73
N LEU A 257 -23.23 -1.23 6.28
CA LEU A 257 -22.84 -0.74 7.60
C LEU A 257 -22.46 0.74 7.63
N ALA A 258 -22.40 1.41 6.48
CA ALA A 258 -22.01 2.81 6.40
C ALA A 258 -23.09 3.72 7.01
N ASP A 259 -22.67 4.69 7.82
CA ASP A 259 -23.54 5.61 8.54
C ASP A 259 -22.96 7.03 8.48
N ASN A 260 -23.62 7.89 7.70
CA ASN A 260 -23.15 9.26 7.46
C ASN A 260 -23.21 10.15 8.71
N ARG A 261 -23.92 9.73 9.76
CA ARG A 261 -23.98 10.46 11.03
C ARG A 261 -22.65 10.40 11.80
N ARG A 262 -21.80 9.41 11.51
CA ARG A 262 -20.46 9.26 12.11
C ARG A 262 -19.41 10.18 11.50
N GLU A 263 -19.72 10.85 10.38
CA GLU A 263 -18.82 11.78 9.68
C GLU A 263 -19.62 12.98 9.13
N LEU A 264 -20.19 13.77 10.05
CA LEU A 264 -20.84 15.03 9.69
C LEU A 264 -19.81 16.16 9.55
N GLU A 265 -19.97 16.98 8.51
CA GLU A 265 -19.22 18.21 8.33
C GLU A 265 -19.88 19.37 9.09
N PRO A 266 -19.11 20.35 9.59
CA PRO A 266 -19.71 21.53 10.18
C PRO A 266 -20.52 22.31 9.14
N HIS A 267 -21.65 22.88 9.58
CA HIS A 267 -22.39 23.83 8.78
C HIS A 267 -21.61 25.13 8.60
N THR A 268 -21.80 25.79 7.46
CA THR A 268 -21.27 27.14 7.27
C THR A 268 -22.11 28.15 8.07
N GLU A 269 -21.51 29.26 8.49
CA GLU A 269 -22.25 30.34 9.17
C GLU A 269 -23.45 30.84 8.35
N ARG A 270 -23.27 30.91 7.03
CA ARG A 270 -24.35 31.27 6.09
C ARG A 270 -25.50 30.27 6.17
N HIS A 271 -25.22 28.98 6.25
CA HIS A 271 -26.25 27.96 6.37
C HIS A 271 -26.95 28.04 7.73
N LEU A 272 -26.21 28.21 8.83
CA LEU A 272 -26.79 28.37 10.15
C LEU A 272 -27.74 29.58 10.22
N LYS A 273 -27.36 30.72 9.64
CA LYS A 273 -28.22 31.91 9.51
C LYS A 273 -29.47 31.64 8.66
N PHE A 274 -29.31 30.89 7.56
CA PHE A 274 -30.45 30.52 6.71
C PHE A 274 -31.46 29.66 7.47
N VAL A 275 -31.00 28.62 8.18
CA VAL A 275 -31.83 27.75 9.01
C VAL A 275 -32.50 28.56 10.13
N SER A 276 -31.74 29.35 10.90
CA SER A 276 -32.28 30.16 12.02
C SER A 276 -33.25 31.24 11.58
N SER A 277 -33.13 31.73 10.33
CA SER A 277 -34.09 32.66 9.77
C SER A 277 -35.42 31.99 9.41
N GLY A 278 -35.55 30.67 9.46
CA GLY A 278 -36.75 29.92 9.08
C GLY A 278 -36.70 29.31 7.68
N GLY A 279 -35.51 29.07 7.14
CA GLY A 279 -35.31 28.37 5.86
C GLY A 279 -35.84 29.13 4.65
N VAL A 280 -36.45 28.41 3.70
CA VAL A 280 -36.96 28.98 2.45
C VAL A 280 -38.04 30.04 2.73
N LYS A 281 -37.84 31.25 2.20
CA LYS A 281 -38.74 32.40 2.40
C LYS A 281 -39.81 32.58 1.34
N GLN A 282 -39.55 32.09 0.13
CA GLN A 282 -40.47 32.19 -0.99
C GLN A 282 -40.56 30.82 -1.64
N ALA A 283 -41.78 30.36 -1.87
CA ALA A 283 -41.99 29.11 -2.58
C ALA A 283 -41.39 29.22 -3.98
N ARG A 284 -40.73 28.16 -4.43
CA ARG A 284 -40.15 28.07 -5.77
C ARG A 284 -40.52 26.75 -6.38
N VAL A 285 -40.85 26.78 -7.66
CA VAL A 285 -41.08 25.60 -8.48
C VAL A 285 -40.10 25.71 -9.63
N ASN A 286 -39.32 24.66 -9.86
CA ASN A 286 -38.46 24.59 -11.04
C ASN A 286 -39.31 24.46 -12.32
N SER A 287 -38.68 24.58 -13.48
CA SER A 287 -39.35 24.67 -14.78
C SER A 287 -40.25 23.47 -15.13
N ASP A 288 -39.96 22.28 -14.62
CA ASP A 288 -40.71 21.04 -14.89
C ASP A 288 -41.64 20.61 -13.73
N GLY A 289 -41.66 21.37 -12.62
CA GLY A 289 -42.48 21.05 -11.45
C GLY A 289 -41.94 19.95 -10.53
N ALA A 290 -40.85 19.26 -10.89
CA ALA A 290 -40.32 18.12 -10.12
C ALA A 290 -39.71 18.53 -8.77
N HIS A 291 -39.25 19.77 -8.66
CA HIS A 291 -38.68 20.32 -7.43
C HIS A 291 -39.48 21.54 -6.97
N ARG A 292 -40.33 21.29 -5.98
CA ARG A 292 -41.08 22.32 -5.27
C ARG A 292 -40.45 22.58 -3.92
N GLN A 293 -40.01 23.81 -3.71
CA GLN A 293 -39.62 24.31 -2.40
C GLN A 293 -40.81 25.04 -1.79
N VAL A 294 -41.23 24.59 -0.61
CA VAL A 294 -42.26 25.26 0.19
C VAL A 294 -41.63 26.25 1.16
N VAL A 295 -42.39 27.27 1.56
CA VAL A 295 -41.96 28.20 2.62
C VAL A 295 -41.69 27.39 3.90
N GLY A 296 -40.60 27.70 4.58
CA GLY A 296 -40.16 26.95 5.77
C GLY A 296 -39.35 25.69 5.48
N ALA A 297 -39.20 25.26 4.21
CA ALA A 297 -38.33 24.14 3.87
C ALA A 297 -36.88 24.40 4.32
N TYR A 298 -36.19 23.34 4.76
CA TYR A 298 -34.81 23.38 5.26
C TYR A 298 -34.59 24.27 6.49
N SER A 299 -35.62 24.48 7.33
CA SER A 299 -35.53 25.25 8.58
C SER A 299 -35.17 24.40 9.81
N ASN A 300 -35.19 23.08 9.70
CA ASN A 300 -34.84 22.19 10.81
C ASN A 300 -33.33 22.20 11.06
N PRO A 301 -32.86 22.50 12.28
CA PRO A 301 -31.45 22.40 12.61
C PRO A 301 -31.00 20.93 12.62
N THR A 302 -29.79 20.67 12.11
CA THR A 302 -29.15 19.36 12.17
C THR A 302 -27.78 19.48 12.82
N ALA A 303 -27.30 18.39 13.45
CA ALA A 303 -26.01 18.36 14.13
C ALA A 303 -24.81 18.70 13.21
N GLY A 304 -24.98 18.48 11.90
CA GLY A 304 -24.01 18.86 10.88
C GLY A 304 -24.54 18.53 9.48
N LYS A 305 -23.68 18.74 8.50
CA LYS A 305 -23.92 18.50 7.09
C LYS A 305 -23.44 17.11 6.71
N ILE A 306 -24.28 16.37 5.98
CA ILE A 306 -23.88 15.09 5.37
C ILE A 306 -22.79 15.35 4.32
N MET A 307 -21.71 14.56 4.38
CA MET A 307 -20.62 14.59 3.41
C MET A 307 -21.14 14.37 1.99
N ARG A 308 -20.66 15.16 1.03
CA ARG A 308 -20.96 14.94 -0.40
C ARG A 308 -20.01 13.89 -0.98
N ASN A 309 -20.39 13.28 -2.10
CA ASN A 309 -19.55 12.34 -2.83
C ASN A 309 -18.38 13.00 -3.60
N VAL A 310 -18.22 14.32 -3.51
CA VAL A 310 -17.00 15.03 -3.90
C VAL A 310 -16.34 15.54 -2.63
N VAL A 311 -15.20 14.94 -2.27
CA VAL A 311 -14.48 15.22 -1.03
C VAL A 311 -13.16 15.90 -1.34
N ASN A 312 -12.85 16.99 -0.62
CA ASN A 312 -11.57 17.68 -0.75
C ASN A 312 -10.69 17.38 0.47
N VAL A 313 -9.60 16.64 0.24
CA VAL A 313 -8.57 16.39 1.27
C VAL A 313 -7.19 16.56 0.61
N PRO A 314 -6.31 17.44 1.12
CA PRO A 314 -5.00 17.62 0.54
C PRO A 314 -4.10 16.39 0.76
N ASN A 315 -3.27 16.09 -0.24
CA ASN A 315 -2.18 15.11 -0.15
C ASN A 315 -1.13 15.51 0.91
N THR A 316 -0.99 16.81 1.13
CA THR A 316 -0.10 17.35 2.16
C THR A 316 -0.57 16.95 3.56
N CYS A 317 0.09 15.95 4.14
CA CYS A 317 -0.27 15.35 5.42
C CYS A 317 0.89 15.43 6.41
N ALA A 318 0.67 15.97 7.61
CA ALA A 318 1.70 16.07 8.65
C ALA A 318 2.23 14.69 9.08
N SER A 319 1.33 13.73 9.30
CA SER A 319 1.70 12.34 9.63
C SER A 319 2.58 11.70 8.56
N GLN A 320 2.35 11.99 7.28
CA GLN A 320 3.19 11.48 6.19
C GLN A 320 4.56 12.15 6.13
N ARG A 321 4.64 13.46 6.42
CA ARG A 321 5.95 14.16 6.50
C ARG A 321 6.80 13.61 7.64
N GLU A 322 6.17 13.34 8.78
CA GLU A 322 6.81 12.71 9.94
C GLU A 322 7.37 11.34 9.58
N TYR A 323 6.53 10.44 9.05
CA TYR A 323 6.94 9.12 8.56
C TYR A 323 8.13 9.22 7.59
N LYS A 324 8.03 10.07 6.57
CA LYS A 324 9.11 10.23 5.57
C LYS A 324 10.39 10.74 6.19
N ARG A 325 10.32 11.54 7.26
CA ARG A 325 11.51 12.03 7.96
C ARG A 325 12.15 10.91 8.78
N ARG A 326 11.35 10.20 9.59
CA ARG A 326 11.81 9.06 10.40
C ARG A 326 12.39 7.93 9.57
N ALA A 327 11.74 7.56 8.46
CA ALA A 327 12.28 6.57 7.53
C ALA A 327 13.68 6.97 7.03
N ARG A 328 13.88 8.24 6.67
CA ARG A 328 15.21 8.76 6.25
C ARG A 328 16.23 8.78 7.39
N GLU A 329 15.82 9.12 8.61
CA GLU A 329 16.68 9.07 9.80
C GLU A 329 17.18 7.63 10.08
N LEU A 330 16.37 6.62 9.72
CA LEU A 330 16.69 5.19 9.81
C LEU A 330 17.35 4.61 8.54
N GLY A 331 17.75 5.44 7.57
CA GLY A 331 18.34 4.95 6.31
C GLY A 331 17.39 4.13 5.42
N LEU A 332 16.08 4.19 5.66
CA LEU A 332 15.04 3.46 4.92
C LEU A 332 14.48 4.28 3.76
N GLU A 333 14.05 3.58 2.71
CA GLU A 333 13.28 4.18 1.65
C GLU A 333 11.84 4.49 2.10
N ALA A 334 11.38 5.72 1.87
CA ALA A 334 10.04 6.13 2.25
C ALA A 334 9.02 5.92 1.11
N HIS A 335 7.84 5.41 1.44
CA HIS A 335 6.75 5.19 0.48
C HIS A 335 6.38 6.48 -0.28
N GLY A 336 6.40 6.40 -1.62
CA GLY A 336 6.27 7.56 -2.49
C GLY A 336 4.85 8.13 -2.62
N ALA A 337 3.82 7.27 -2.60
CA ALA A 337 2.44 7.64 -2.97
C ALA A 337 1.38 7.25 -1.92
N PRO A 338 1.49 7.68 -0.65
CA PRO A 338 0.51 7.32 0.36
C PRO A 338 -0.76 8.19 0.33
N MET A 339 -1.90 7.61 0.68
CA MET A 339 -3.13 8.36 0.97
C MET A 339 -2.96 9.24 2.24
N PRO A 340 -3.65 10.39 2.36
CA PRO A 340 -3.66 11.19 3.59
C PRO A 340 -4.38 10.52 4.75
N LEU A 341 -3.82 10.63 5.96
CA LEU A 341 -4.41 10.10 7.19
C LEU A 341 -5.86 10.59 7.41
N LYS A 342 -6.11 11.89 7.16
CA LYS A 342 -7.44 12.48 7.32
C LYS A 342 -8.48 11.85 6.39
N LEU A 343 -8.10 11.45 5.18
CA LEU A 343 -9.02 10.79 4.26
C LEU A 343 -9.37 9.39 4.76
N ALA A 344 -8.37 8.62 5.19
CA ALA A 344 -8.57 7.30 5.79
C ALA A 344 -9.49 7.37 7.02
N GLN A 345 -9.25 8.30 7.95
CA GLN A 345 -10.08 8.48 9.15
C GLN A 345 -11.54 8.78 8.80
N LYS A 346 -11.78 9.66 7.82
CA LYS A 346 -13.15 9.99 7.35
C LYS A 346 -13.88 8.73 6.87
N LEU A 347 -13.24 7.92 6.05
CA LEU A 347 -13.84 6.70 5.48
C LEU A 347 -14.05 5.63 6.56
N ILE A 348 -13.09 5.45 7.46
CA ILE A 348 -13.20 4.49 8.57
C ILE A 348 -14.36 4.87 9.50
N ARG A 349 -14.45 6.13 9.94
CA ARG A 349 -15.60 6.58 10.74
C ARG A 349 -16.92 6.42 10.01
N PHE A 350 -16.97 6.76 8.72
CA PHE A 350 -18.17 6.62 7.93
C PHE A 350 -18.62 5.15 7.79
N MET A 351 -17.69 4.21 7.61
CA MET A 351 -18.01 2.83 7.22
C MET A 351 -17.93 1.79 8.34
N THR A 352 -17.39 2.15 9.51
CA THR A 352 -17.22 1.23 10.66
C THR A 352 -17.54 1.88 12.00
N ALA A 353 -17.95 1.07 12.97
CA ALA A 353 -18.01 1.41 14.39
C ALA A 353 -16.66 1.09 15.09
N ALA A 354 -16.48 1.53 16.33
CA ALA A 354 -15.32 1.14 17.14
C ALA A 354 -15.22 -0.39 17.28
N GLU A 355 -14.02 -0.90 17.53
CA GLU A 355 -13.68 -2.34 17.66
C GLU A 355 -13.85 -3.19 16.39
N GLN A 356 -14.49 -2.66 15.33
CA GLN A 356 -14.67 -3.38 14.08
C GLN A 356 -13.36 -3.47 13.29
N LEU A 357 -13.13 -4.63 12.67
CA LEU A 357 -11.89 -4.93 11.93
C LEU A 357 -11.84 -4.22 10.57
N VAL A 358 -10.79 -3.42 10.39
CA VAL A 358 -10.40 -2.77 9.13
C VAL A 358 -9.17 -3.46 8.55
N VAL A 359 -9.20 -3.83 7.27
CA VAL A 359 -8.07 -4.47 6.59
C VAL A 359 -7.53 -3.64 5.44
N ASP A 360 -6.23 -3.76 5.19
CA ASP A 360 -5.54 -3.16 4.04
C ASP A 360 -4.53 -4.15 3.42
N PRO A 361 -4.83 -4.74 2.26
CA PRO A 361 -3.91 -5.66 1.58
C PRO A 361 -2.65 -4.99 1.00
N PHE A 362 -2.61 -3.66 0.89
CA PHE A 362 -1.51 -2.91 0.29
C PHE A 362 -1.11 -1.73 1.18
N GLY A 363 -0.68 -2.05 2.41
CA GLY A 363 -0.54 -1.11 3.51
C GLY A 363 0.44 0.04 3.26
N GLY A 364 1.51 -0.17 2.49
CA GLY A 364 2.53 0.84 2.21
C GLY A 364 3.09 1.43 3.48
N SER A 365 2.78 2.71 3.73
CA SER A 365 3.15 3.41 4.96
C SER A 365 2.24 3.12 6.17
N MET A 366 1.35 2.14 6.10
CA MET A 366 0.33 1.77 7.11
C MET A 366 -0.62 2.91 7.48
N THR A 367 -1.10 3.68 6.50
CA THR A 367 -2.01 4.79 6.79
C THR A 367 -3.39 4.33 7.20
N THR A 368 -3.90 3.27 6.58
CA THR A 368 -5.19 2.67 6.92
C THR A 368 -5.16 2.10 8.34
N GLY A 369 -4.13 1.30 8.67
CA GLY A 369 -3.92 0.79 10.02
C GLY A 369 -3.79 1.90 11.07
N LEU A 370 -3.00 2.94 10.81
CA LEU A 370 -2.87 4.08 11.73
C LEU A 370 -4.18 4.87 11.90
N ALA A 371 -4.97 5.01 10.84
CA ALA A 371 -6.27 5.65 10.91
C ALA A 371 -7.24 4.79 11.72
N ALA A 372 -7.24 3.47 11.55
CA ALA A 372 -8.06 2.55 12.34
C ALA A 372 -7.67 2.61 13.82
N GLU A 373 -6.38 2.51 14.14
CA GLU A 373 -5.83 2.63 15.49
C GLU A 373 -6.30 3.92 16.19
N LYS A 374 -6.10 5.08 15.53
CA LYS A 374 -6.48 6.39 16.09
C LYS A 374 -7.98 6.59 16.27
N GLU A 375 -8.78 5.82 15.55
CA GLU A 375 -10.23 5.83 15.68
C GLU A 375 -10.71 4.67 16.59
N GLY A 376 -9.84 3.88 17.22
CA GLY A 376 -10.27 2.78 18.10
C GLY A 376 -10.93 1.63 17.34
N ARG A 377 -10.40 1.27 16.18
CA ARG A 377 -10.81 0.12 15.37
C ARG A 377 -9.70 -0.92 15.38
N ARG A 378 -10.09 -2.19 15.36
CA ARG A 378 -9.14 -3.27 15.12
C ARG A 378 -8.62 -3.19 13.70
N TRP A 379 -7.37 -3.58 13.46
CA TRP A 379 -6.82 -3.52 12.11
C TRP A 379 -5.81 -4.62 11.78
N ALA A 380 -5.75 -4.95 10.49
CA ALA A 380 -4.70 -5.81 9.93
C ALA A 380 -4.24 -5.23 8.59
N SER A 381 -2.93 -5.15 8.35
CA SER A 381 -2.41 -4.63 7.09
C SER A 381 -1.19 -5.41 6.62
N THR A 382 -1.10 -5.66 5.31
CA THR A 382 0.04 -6.35 4.70
C THR A 382 0.87 -5.42 3.84
N GLU A 383 2.18 -5.64 3.83
CA GLU A 383 3.12 -4.92 2.96
C GLU A 383 4.23 -5.86 2.52
N LEU A 384 4.67 -5.74 1.27
CA LEU A 384 5.72 -6.58 0.70
C LEU A 384 7.13 -6.00 0.91
N VAL A 385 7.24 -4.67 0.98
CA VAL A 385 8.50 -3.93 1.06
C VAL A 385 8.89 -3.69 2.52
N TYR A 386 10.02 -4.26 2.93
CA TYR A 386 10.53 -4.16 4.31
C TYR A 386 10.66 -2.70 4.79
N ASP A 387 11.29 -1.83 3.98
CA ASP A 387 11.54 -0.43 4.34
C ASP A 387 10.25 0.32 4.69
N TYR A 388 9.17 0.01 3.97
CA TYR A 388 7.90 0.68 4.14
C TYR A 388 7.25 0.28 5.45
N VAL A 389 7.18 -1.02 5.73
CA VAL A 389 6.59 -1.53 6.98
C VAL A 389 7.46 -1.21 8.20
N ARG A 390 8.80 -1.27 8.08
CA ARG A 390 9.71 -0.89 9.17
C ARG A 390 9.60 0.59 9.50
N GLY A 391 9.64 1.46 8.50
CA GLY A 391 9.48 2.90 8.72
C GLY A 391 8.07 3.25 9.21
N ALA A 392 7.06 2.47 8.83
CA ALA A 392 5.69 2.66 9.29
C ALA A 392 5.51 2.34 10.78
N ALA A 393 6.28 1.40 11.34
CA ALA A 393 6.24 1.08 12.78
C ALA A 393 6.47 2.32 13.67
N GLU A 394 7.36 3.22 13.24
CA GLU A 394 7.65 4.49 13.94
C GLU A 394 6.44 5.43 14.03
N ARG A 395 5.38 5.19 13.26
CA ARG A 395 4.15 5.99 13.32
C ARG A 395 3.27 5.63 14.52
N PHE A 396 3.54 4.50 15.18
CA PHE A 396 2.75 3.96 16.27
C PHE A 396 3.42 4.14 17.64
N THR A 397 4.72 4.47 17.69
CA THR A 397 5.52 4.56 18.93
C THR A 397 5.23 5.80 19.80
N GLY A 398 4.45 6.77 19.30
CA GLY A 398 4.15 8.03 19.99
C GLY A 398 2.76 8.14 20.65
N ASN A 399 1.96 7.08 20.62
CA ASN A 399 0.67 7.05 21.32
C ASN A 399 0.94 6.50 22.75
N SER A 400 0.62 7.27 23.79
CA SER A 400 0.91 6.92 25.20
C SER A 400 0.25 5.64 25.70
N ASP A 401 -0.73 5.12 24.97
CA ASP A 401 -1.57 3.97 25.36
C ASP A 401 -1.32 2.73 24.49
N SER A 402 -0.42 2.78 23.49
CA SER A 402 -0.15 1.65 22.60
C SER A 402 1.26 1.10 22.82
N ASP A 403 1.35 -0.04 23.49
CA ASP A 403 2.58 -0.84 23.53
C ASP A 403 2.83 -1.41 22.12
N VAL A 404 3.70 -0.76 21.36
CA VAL A 404 4.09 -1.25 20.03
C VAL A 404 5.19 -2.29 20.19
N GLU A 405 4.90 -3.51 19.76
CA GLU A 405 5.91 -4.57 19.68
C GLU A 405 6.42 -4.67 18.24
N ILE A 406 7.70 -4.33 18.03
CA ILE A 406 8.35 -4.44 16.72
C ILE A 406 9.06 -5.79 16.63
N ASN A 407 8.57 -6.63 15.72
CA ASN A 407 9.01 -8.01 15.50
C ASN A 407 9.89 -8.15 14.24
N LEU A 408 10.22 -7.03 13.59
CA LEU A 408 11.16 -7.01 12.47
C LEU A 408 12.60 -7.22 12.96
N PRO A 409 13.42 -8.02 12.24
CA PRO A 409 14.82 -8.15 12.58
C PRO A 409 15.49 -6.77 12.53
N VAL A 410 16.27 -6.44 13.55
CA VAL A 410 17.12 -5.26 13.51
C VAL A 410 18.19 -5.52 12.46
N VAL A 411 17.99 -4.88 11.31
CA VAL A 411 18.94 -4.83 10.19
C VAL A 411 20.04 -3.85 10.65
N VAL A 412 21.01 -4.35 11.41
CA VAL A 412 22.22 -3.60 11.84
C VAL A 412 23.24 -3.56 10.72
#